data_AF-A0A2M7ZC00-F1
#
_entry.id   AF-A0A2M7ZC00-F1
#
_cell.length_a   1.000
_cell.length_b   1.000
_cell.length_c   1.000
_cell.angle_alpha   90.00
_cell.angle_beta   90.00
_cell.angle_gamma   90.00
#
_symmetry.space_group_name_H-M   'P 1'
#
loop_
_entity.id
_entity.type
_entity.pdbx_description
1 polymer ?
#
loop_
_entity_poly.entity_id
_entity_poly.type
_entity_poly.pdbx_seq_one_letter_code
_entity_poly.pdbx_strand_id
1 'polypeptide(L)' 'MKTKSVAIIGAGLASLSASIYLRKFGFKVDVFEQGKEL' A
#
# COMPACT_ATOMS: atom_id res chain seq x y z
N MET A 1 11.97 -16.79 6.55
CA MET A 1 12.11 -15.32 6.42
C MET A 1 10.74 -14.70 6.69
N LYS A 2 10.60 -13.74 7.62
CA LYS A 2 9.30 -13.08 7.84
C LYS A 2 9.08 -12.00 6.78
N THR A 3 7.98 -12.11 6.04
CA THR A 3 7.47 -11.05 5.15
C THR A 3 7.17 -9.82 5.99
N LYS A 4 7.74 -8.66 5.62
CA LYS A 4 7.43 -7.39 6.27
C LYS A 4 6.11 -6.83 5.71
N SER A 5 5.25 -6.35 6.60
CA SER A 5 3.97 -5.73 6.25
C SER A 5 4.09 -4.20 6.27
N VAL A 6 3.45 -3.54 5.31
CA VAL A 6 3.42 -2.08 5.17
C VAL A 6 1.97 -1.64 4.97
N ALA A 7 1.53 -0.69 5.79
CA ALA A 7 0.27 0.03 5.58
C ALA A 7 0.56 1.37 4.90
N ILE A 8 -0.19 1.69 3.85
CA ILE A 8 -0.08 2.94 3.11
C ILE A 8 -1.42 3.68 3.24
N ILE A 9 -1.37 4.95 3.66
CA ILE A 9 -2.56 5.79 3.83
C ILE A 9 -2.65 6.80 2.68
N GLY A 10 -3.81 6.86 2.03
CA GLY A 10 -4.06 7.58 0.79
C GLY A 10 -3.78 6.71 -0.45
N ALA A 11 -4.66 6.75 -1.44
CA ALA A 11 -4.61 6.03 -2.72
C ALA A 11 -4.37 6.97 -3.92
N GLY A 12 -3.57 8.02 -3.71
CA GLY A 12 -3.07 8.87 -4.79
C GLY A 12 -2.00 8.19 -5.66
N LEU A 13 -1.61 8.84 -6.76
CA LEU A 13 -0.63 8.29 -7.72
C LEU A 13 0.73 7.93 -7.09
N ALA A 14 1.19 8.75 -6.14
CA ALA A 14 2.46 8.52 -5.45
C ALA A 14 2.42 7.25 -4.59
N SER A 15 1.34 7.06 -3.83
CA SER A 15 1.19 5.92 -2.94
C SER A 15 0.95 4.62 -3.71
N LEU A 16 0.23 4.69 -4.84
CA LEU A 16 0.08 3.56 -5.76
C LEU A 16 1.41 3.18 -6.44
N SER A 17 2.23 4.15 -6.86
CA SER A 17 3.58 3.84 -7.35
C SER A 17 4.43 3.17 -6.28
N ALA A 18 4.44 3.71 -5.05
CA ALA A 18 5.18 3.13 -3.95
C ALA A 18 4.72 1.69 -3.62
N SER A 19 3.41 1.43 -3.62
CA SER A 19 2.86 0.10 -3.32
C SER A 19 3.31 -0.95 -4.35
N ILE A 20 3.37 -0.58 -5.64
CA ILE A 20 3.84 -1.46 -6.72
C ILE A 20 5.30 -1.87 -6.47
N TYR A 21 6.19 -0.92 -6.18
CA TYR A 21 7.59 -1.24 -5.92
C TYR A 21 7.78 -2.05 -4.64
N LEU A 22 7.07 -1.71 -3.55
CA LEU A 22 7.12 -2.47 -2.31
C LEU A 22 6.65 -3.93 -2.51
N ARG A 23 5.61 -4.16 -3.33
CA ARG A 23 5.21 -5.53 -3.70
C ARG A 23 6.28 -6.25 -4.50
N LYS A 24 6.96 -5.57 -5.44
CA LYS A 24 8.10 -6.15 -6.19
C LYS A 24 9.26 -6.55 -5.28
N PHE A 25 9.48 -5.83 -4.17
CA PHE A 25 10.48 -6.19 -3.16
C PHE A 25 10.01 -7.25 -2.14
N GLY A 26 8.82 -7.82 -2.32
CA GLY A 26 8.32 -8.92 -1.51
C GLY A 26 7.64 -8.51 -0.20
N PHE A 27 7.26 -7.23 -0.05
CA PHE A 27 6.48 -6.80 1.11
C PHE A 27 5.00 -7.19 0.97
N LYS A 28 4.31 -7.41 2.09
CA LYS A 28 2.84 -7.40 2.13
C LYS A 28 2.41 -5.94 2.26
N VAL A 29 1.57 -5.45 1.35
CA VAL A 29 1.16 -4.05 1.31
C VAL A 29 -0.35 -3.96 1.35
N ASP A 30 -0.87 -3.17 2.29
CA ASP A 30 -2.28 -2.83 2.42
C ASP A 30 -2.42 -1.31 2.22
N VAL A 31 -3.27 -0.88 1.26
CA VAL A 31 -3.50 0.54 0.94
C VAL A 31 -4.89 0.92 1.43
N PHE A 32 -4.97 2.02 2.18
CA PHE A 32 -6.21 2.56 2.73
C PHE A 32 -6.48 3.94 2.11
N GLU A 33 -7.72 4.19 1.74
CA GLU A 33 -8.20 5.50 1.31
C GLU A 33 -9.43 5.85 2.15
N GLN A 34 -9.70 7.15 2.29
CA GLN A 34 -10.94 7.61 2.85
C GLN A 34 -12.10 7.14 1.96
N GLY A 35 -12.83 6.12 2.41
CA GLY A 35 -14.14 5.80 1.86
C GLY A 35 -15.11 6.94 2.17
N LYS A 36 -16.00 7.25 1.23
CA LYS A 36 -17.21 8.00 1.57
C LYS A 36 -18.23 7.00 2.10
N GLU A 37 -18.77 7.26 3.28
CA GLU A 37 -20.04 6.66 3.69
C GLU A 37 -21.11 7.14 2.70
N LEU A 38 -21.81 6.18 2.08
CA LEU A 38 -22.92 6.42 1.16
C LEU A 38 -24.23 6.48 1.92
#